data_AF-A0AAU0WMC8-F1
#
_entry.id   AF-A0AAU0WMC8-F1
#
_cell.length_a   1.000
_cell.length_b   1.000
_cell.length_c   1.000
_cell.angle_alpha   90.00
_cell.angle_beta   90.00
_cell.angle_gamma   90.00
#
_symmetry.space_group_name_H-M   'P 1'
#
loop_
_entity.id
_entity.type
_entity.pdbx_description
1 polymer ?
#
loop_
_entity_poly.entity_id
_entity_poly.type
_entity_poly.pdbx_seq_one_letter_code
_entity_poly.pdbx_strand_id
1 'polypeptide(L)'
;MPGTGSHRLSGPPHHHRGVAADDGYAHVITYDGDLRRTLKRLRVAGVGAVLAAGPAGVELAERIAWHLHLPATGAPGSTSLRTDPGAQAKALARTGIAAPHTLRTSHLAEALSWADCLPARAYRLMPAATTA
;
A
#
# COMPACT_ATOMS: atom_id res chain seq x y z
N MET A 1 -33.29 -8.91 -36.53
CA MET A 1 -33.21 -8.98 -35.06
C MET A 1 -31.74 -8.97 -34.62
N PRO A 2 -31.16 -7.81 -34.28
CA PRO A 2 -29.86 -7.77 -33.60
C PRO A 2 -30.00 -7.21 -32.18
N GLY A 3 -29.66 -8.02 -31.19
CA GLY A 3 -29.52 -7.59 -29.80
C GLY A 3 -28.13 -7.01 -29.56
N THR A 4 -28.04 -5.68 -29.54
CA THR A 4 -26.81 -4.94 -29.26
C THR A 4 -26.67 -4.72 -27.75
N GLY A 5 -26.03 -5.66 -27.05
CA GLY A 5 -25.69 -5.54 -25.64
C GLY A 5 -24.40 -4.73 -25.42
N SER A 6 -24.48 -3.40 -25.50
CA SER A 6 -23.42 -2.51 -25.01
C SER A 6 -23.47 -2.44 -23.49
N HIS A 7 -22.72 -3.30 -22.79
CA HIS A 7 -22.43 -3.09 -21.36
C HIS A 7 -21.10 -2.33 -21.22
N ARG A 8 -21.17 -1.01 -21.42
CA ARG A 8 -20.08 -0.09 -21.11
C ARG A 8 -20.26 0.36 -19.66
N LEU A 9 -19.85 -0.47 -18.70
CA LEU A 9 -19.72 -0.04 -17.30
C LEU A 9 -18.29 0.47 -17.07
N SER A 10 -17.99 1.63 -17.66
CA SER A 10 -16.85 2.43 -17.23
C SER A 10 -17.36 3.34 -16.11
N GLY A 11 -17.45 2.80 -14.89
CA GLY A 11 -17.52 3.65 -13.71
C GLY A 11 -16.21 4.43 -13.60
N PRO A 12 -16.22 5.73 -13.24
CA PRO A 12 -14.99 6.42 -12.94
C PRO A 12 -14.30 5.68 -11.78
N PRO A 13 -12.95 5.63 -11.74
CA PRO A 13 -12.26 5.06 -10.59
C PRO A 13 -12.77 5.78 -9.35
N HIS A 14 -13.03 5.03 -8.27
CA HIS A 14 -13.36 5.60 -6.99
C HIS A 14 -12.16 6.45 -6.52
N HIS A 15 -12.13 7.71 -6.93
CA HIS A 15 -11.30 8.71 -6.29
C HIS A 15 -11.78 8.71 -4.84
N HIS A 16 -10.90 8.29 -3.92
CA HIS A 16 -11.16 8.48 -2.50
C HIS A 16 -11.49 9.96 -2.32
N ARG A 17 -12.77 10.24 -2.07
CA ARG A 17 -13.26 11.57 -1.80
C ARG A 17 -12.49 12.03 -0.58
N GLY A 18 -11.53 12.93 -0.79
CA GLY A 18 -10.87 13.62 0.30
C GLY A 18 -11.97 14.17 1.19
N VAL A 19 -11.94 13.80 2.45
CA VAL A 19 -12.86 14.33 3.46
C VAL A 19 -12.75 15.85 3.34
N ALA A 20 -13.83 16.49 2.91
CA ALA A 20 -13.90 17.94 2.85
C ALA A 20 -13.59 18.46 4.26
N ALA A 21 -12.63 19.37 4.35
CA ALA A 21 -11.90 19.67 5.58
C ALA A 21 -12.69 20.44 6.65
N ASP A 22 -14.03 20.49 6.59
CA ASP A 22 -14.82 21.35 7.47
C ASP A 22 -15.89 20.65 8.33
N ASP A 23 -15.87 19.32 8.44
CA ASP A 23 -16.56 18.61 9.54
C ASP A 23 -15.66 17.55 10.20
N GLY A 24 -15.07 17.90 11.35
CA GLY A 24 -15.15 17.05 12.53
C GLY A 24 -13.96 16.18 12.97
N TYR A 25 -12.70 16.64 12.90
CA TYR A 25 -11.61 16.01 13.69
C TYR A 25 -11.47 16.68 15.06
N ALA A 26 -11.53 15.89 16.15
CA ALA A 26 -11.29 16.41 17.50
C ALA A 26 -9.88 17.02 17.63
N HIS A 27 -8.89 16.45 16.93
CA HIS A 27 -7.53 16.96 16.86
C HIS A 27 -6.91 16.70 15.49
N VAL A 28 -6.13 17.66 14.99
CA VAL A 28 -5.27 17.49 13.81
C VAL A 28 -3.81 17.54 14.26
N ILE A 29 -3.06 16.46 13.99
CA ILE A 29 -1.65 16.31 14.34
C ILE A 29 -0.86 16.04 13.07
N THR A 30 -0.06 17.03 12.64
CA THR A 30 0.85 16.91 11.51
C THR A 30 2.15 16.21 11.92
N TYR A 31 2.58 15.22 11.13
CA TYR A 31 3.91 14.61 11.24
C TYR A 31 4.91 15.43 10.43
N ASP A 32 5.94 15.96 11.09
CA ASP A 32 7.00 16.81 10.53
C ASP A 32 8.34 16.08 10.40
N GLY A 33 8.33 14.74 10.48
CA GLY A 33 9.53 13.91 10.56
C GLY A 33 9.91 13.53 11.99
N ASP A 34 9.45 14.26 13.01
CA ASP A 34 9.74 13.94 14.42
C ASP A 34 8.71 12.97 15.01
N LEU A 35 9.09 11.70 15.06
CA LEU A 35 8.25 10.65 15.62
C LEU A 35 8.03 10.83 17.12
N ARG A 36 9.04 11.26 17.89
CA ARG A 36 8.92 11.41 19.35
C ARG A 36 7.91 12.50 19.69
N ARG A 37 7.97 13.64 19.00
CA ARG A 37 7.02 14.75 19.17
C ARG A 37 5.60 14.32 18.82
N THR A 38 5.45 13.57 17.73
CA THR A 38 4.16 13.05 17.27
C THR A 38 3.55 12.09 18.30
N LEU A 39 4.35 11.15 18.81
CA LEU A 39 3.94 10.21 19.85
C LEU A 39 3.48 10.91 21.13
N LYS A 40 4.20 11.96 21.56
CA LYS A 40 3.81 12.76 22.73
C LYS A 40 2.43 13.39 22.55
N ARG A 41 2.17 13.99 21.38
CA ARG A 41 0.87 14.61 21.06
C ARG A 41 -0.25 13.57 21.01
N LEU A 42 -0.01 12.42 20.38
CA LEU A 42 -0.98 11.33 20.29
C LEU A 42 -1.31 10.73 21.66
N ARG A 43 -0.33 10.60 22.54
CA ARG A 43 -0.54 10.13 23.92
C ARG A 43 -1.41 11.10 24.71
N VAL A 44 -1.19 12.41 24.57
CA VAL A 44 -2.05 13.44 25.20
C VAL A 44 -3.48 13.39 24.65
N ALA A 45 -3.64 13.11 23.36
CA ALA A 45 -4.95 12.94 22.74
C ALA A 45 -5.65 11.61 23.12
N GLY A 46 -4.98 10.70 23.83
CA GLY A 46 -5.58 9.45 24.32
C GLY A 46 -6.00 8.46 23.23
N VAL A 47 -5.26 8.39 22.11
CA VAL A 47 -5.62 7.51 20.99
C VAL A 47 -5.58 6.03 21.38
N GLY A 48 -6.64 5.28 21.04
CA GLY A 48 -6.73 3.84 21.30
C GLY A 48 -6.30 2.95 20.13
N ALA A 49 -6.21 3.51 18.93
CA ALA A 49 -5.79 2.79 17.71
C ALA A 49 -5.26 3.79 16.68
N VAL A 50 -4.50 3.27 15.71
CA VAL A 50 -3.98 4.06 14.58
C VAL A 50 -4.26 3.31 13.29
N LEU A 51 -4.88 4.01 12.35
CA LEU A 51 -5.24 3.48 11.04
C LEU A 51 -4.60 4.35 9.96
N ALA A 52 -3.89 3.71 9.03
CA ALA A 52 -3.40 4.40 7.85
C ALA A 52 -4.57 4.64 6.88
N ALA A 53 -4.74 5.88 6.42
CA ALA A 53 -5.74 6.23 5.40
C ALA A 53 -5.37 5.72 4.00
N GLY A 54 -4.12 5.31 3.80
CA GLY A 54 -3.63 4.76 2.53
C GLY A 54 -2.22 4.19 2.63
N PRO A 55 -1.70 3.61 1.54
CA PRO A 55 -0.42 2.89 1.54
C PRO A 55 0.78 3.69 2.07
N ALA A 56 0.84 4.98 1.73
CA ALA A 56 1.89 5.90 2.19
C ALA A 56 1.99 6.02 3.72
N GLY A 57 0.87 5.86 4.43
CA GLY A 57 0.81 6.01 5.89
C GLY A 57 1.02 4.71 6.65
N VAL A 58 1.13 3.55 5.98
CA VAL A 58 1.15 2.23 6.65
C VAL A 58 2.36 2.10 7.58
N GLU A 59 3.55 2.44 7.10
CA GLU A 59 4.77 2.34 7.92
C GLU A 59 4.67 3.25 9.16
N LEU A 60 4.23 4.51 8.97
CA LEU A 60 4.08 5.46 10.05
C LEU A 60 3.04 4.97 11.08
N ALA A 61 1.88 4.46 10.61
CA ALA A 61 0.84 3.91 11.48
C ALA A 61 1.33 2.72 12.30
N GLU A 62 2.05 1.77 11.68
CA GLU A 62 2.63 0.61 12.37
C GLU A 62 3.66 1.04 13.42
N ARG A 63 4.54 1.99 13.08
CA ARG A 63 5.54 2.53 14.02
C ARG A 63 4.88 3.22 15.21
N ILE A 64 3.85 4.02 14.97
CA ILE A 64 3.12 4.70 16.04
C ILE A 64 2.43 3.68 16.95
N ALA A 65 1.70 2.73 16.37
CA ALA A 65 0.99 1.71 17.14
C ALA A 65 1.96 0.88 18.01
N TRP A 66 3.11 0.51 17.45
CA TRP A 66 4.18 -0.17 18.19
C TRP A 66 4.69 0.65 19.39
N HIS A 67 5.06 1.91 19.18
CA HIS A 67 5.60 2.76 20.25
C HIS A 67 4.57 3.11 21.33
N LEU A 68 3.29 3.17 20.97
CA LEU A 68 2.20 3.42 21.91
C LEU A 68 1.62 2.14 22.53
N HIS A 69 2.14 0.96 22.16
CA HIS A 69 1.61 -0.35 22.58
C HIS A 69 0.12 -0.52 22.27
N LEU A 70 -0.31 0.01 21.12
CA LEU A 70 -1.68 -0.05 20.65
C LEU A 70 -1.91 -1.31 19.82
N PRO A 71 -3.16 -1.77 19.68
CA PRO A 71 -3.52 -2.80 18.72
C PRO A 71 -3.02 -2.43 17.32
N ALA A 72 -2.23 -3.32 16.71
CA ALA A 72 -1.68 -3.14 15.38
C ALA A 72 -2.04 -4.35 14.50
N THR A 73 -2.34 -4.09 13.23
CA THR A 73 -2.58 -5.15 12.25
C THR A 73 -1.28 -5.81 11.77
N GLY A 74 -0.11 -5.30 12.16
CA GLY A 74 1.21 -5.80 11.76
C GLY A 74 2.31 -5.30 12.69
N ALA A 75 3.51 -5.86 12.55
CA ALA A 75 4.70 -5.38 13.24
C ALA A 75 5.46 -4.35 12.36
N PRO A 76 6.17 -3.38 12.95
CA PRO A 76 7.01 -2.46 12.19
C PRO A 76 7.94 -3.22 11.23
N GLY A 77 7.98 -2.79 9.97
CA GLY A 77 8.76 -3.45 8.92
C GLY A 77 7.99 -4.51 8.11
N SER A 78 6.74 -4.82 8.47
CA SER A 78 5.85 -5.67 7.67
C SER A 78 5.28 -4.98 6.43
N THR A 79 5.57 -3.69 6.25
CA THR A 79 5.05 -2.82 5.19
C THR A 79 5.34 -3.34 3.78
N SER A 80 6.47 -4.01 3.56
CA SER A 80 6.81 -4.57 2.24
C SER A 80 5.79 -5.61 1.77
N LEU A 81 5.29 -6.49 2.63
CA LEU A 81 4.22 -7.44 2.29
C LEU A 81 2.88 -6.76 1.98
N ARG A 82 2.69 -5.51 2.40
CA ARG A 82 1.44 -4.76 2.17
C ARG A 82 1.49 -3.87 0.93
N THR A 83 2.69 -3.51 0.47
CA THR A 83 2.90 -2.47 -0.53
C THR A 83 3.69 -2.92 -1.75
N ASP A 84 4.46 -4.02 -1.66
CA ASP A 84 5.26 -4.57 -2.76
C ASP A 84 4.57 -5.81 -3.36
N PRO A 85 4.01 -5.71 -4.59
CA PRO A 85 3.38 -6.84 -5.27
C PRO A 85 4.32 -8.02 -5.51
N GLY A 86 5.63 -7.77 -5.69
CA GLY A 86 6.63 -8.83 -5.83
C GLY A 86 6.87 -9.55 -4.51
N ALA A 87 6.92 -8.82 -3.39
CA ALA A 87 6.99 -9.43 -2.06
C ALA A 87 5.73 -10.27 -1.74
N GLN A 88 4.55 -9.77 -2.12
CA GLN A 88 3.27 -10.49 -2.01
C GLN A 88 3.26 -11.76 -2.84
N ALA A 89 3.60 -11.67 -4.13
CA ALA A 89 3.64 -12.83 -5.02
C ALA A 89 4.60 -13.90 -4.51
N LYS A 90 5.79 -13.50 -4.03
CA LYS A 90 6.78 -14.41 -3.44
C LYS A 90 6.30 -15.05 -2.14
N ALA A 91 5.52 -14.34 -1.32
CA ALA A 91 4.94 -14.89 -0.10
C ALA A 91 3.84 -15.91 -0.40
N LEU A 92 2.94 -15.61 -1.35
CA LEU A 92 1.87 -16.51 -1.80
C LEU A 92 2.43 -17.78 -2.46
N ALA A 93 3.45 -17.64 -3.32
CA ALA A 93 4.08 -18.79 -3.97
C ALA A 93 4.70 -19.76 -2.94
N ARG A 94 5.27 -19.25 -1.83
CA ARG A 94 5.82 -20.08 -0.75
C ARG A 94 4.76 -20.89 0.00
N THR A 95 3.49 -20.47 -0.03
CA THR A 95 2.38 -21.20 0.58
C THR A 95 1.65 -22.10 -0.42
N GLY A 96 2.19 -22.28 -1.64
CA GLY A 96 1.56 -23.06 -2.70
C GLY A 96 0.36 -22.38 -3.36
N ILE A 97 0.10 -21.11 -3.06
CA ILE A 97 -0.94 -20.34 -3.73
C ILE A 97 -0.37 -19.83 -5.05
N ALA A 98 -1.07 -20.10 -6.15
CA ALA A 98 -0.69 -19.61 -7.46
C ALA A 98 -0.57 -18.07 -7.46
N ALA A 99 0.59 -17.58 -7.87
CA ALA A 99 0.91 -16.16 -7.90
C ALA A 99 1.63 -15.79 -9.21
N PRO A 100 1.50 -14.54 -9.69
CA PRO A 100 2.22 -14.11 -10.88
C PRO A 100 3.74 -14.22 -10.71
N HIS A 101 4.45 -14.61 -11.77
CA HIS A 101 5.90 -14.47 -11.82
C HIS A 101 6.25 -12.98 -11.86
N THR A 102 7.11 -12.54 -10.95
CA THR A 102 7.50 -11.14 -10.82
C THR A 102 9.02 -11.01 -10.70
N LEU A 103 9.55 -9.91 -11.22
CA LEU A 103 10.93 -9.47 -11.04
C LEU A 103 10.92 -8.02 -10.56
N ARG A 104 11.70 -7.73 -9.52
CA ARG A 104 12.01 -6.36 -9.10
C ARG A 104 13.46 -6.08 -9.47
N THR A 105 13.68 -5.16 -10.39
CA THR A 105 15.02 -4.76 -10.81
C THR A 105 15.05 -3.27 -11.18
N SER A 106 16.21 -2.65 -11.01
CA SER A 106 16.54 -1.32 -11.55
C SER A 106 17.30 -1.40 -12.88
N HIS A 107 17.52 -2.60 -13.42
CA HIS A 107 18.36 -2.85 -14.60
C HIS A 107 17.55 -3.41 -15.76
N LEU A 108 17.57 -2.70 -16.89
CA LEU A 108 16.84 -3.12 -18.09
C LEU A 108 17.32 -4.47 -18.62
N ALA A 109 18.64 -4.71 -18.64
CA ALA A 109 19.20 -5.96 -19.16
C ALA A 109 18.72 -7.19 -18.37
N GLU A 110 18.61 -7.04 -17.04
CA GLU A 110 18.07 -8.09 -16.18
C GLU A 110 16.58 -8.33 -16.46
N ALA A 111 15.79 -7.27 -16.66
CA ALA A 111 14.37 -7.38 -16.99
C ALA A 111 14.14 -8.11 -18.33
N LEU A 112 14.94 -7.82 -19.35
CA LEU A 112 14.87 -8.48 -20.65
C LEU A 112 15.28 -9.95 -20.55
N SER A 113 16.41 -10.25 -19.89
CA SER A 113 16.85 -11.64 -19.70
C SER A 113 15.82 -12.48 -18.94
N TRP A 114 15.14 -11.91 -17.95
CA TRP A 114 14.06 -12.58 -17.25
C TRP A 114 12.84 -12.82 -18.14
N ALA A 115 12.47 -11.86 -18.99
CA ALA A 115 11.37 -12.00 -19.94
C ALA A 115 11.65 -13.10 -20.97
N ASP A 116 12.89 -13.23 -21.44
CA ASP A 116 13.31 -14.32 -22.34
C ASP A 116 13.21 -15.69 -21.67
N CYS A 117 13.53 -15.78 -20.37
CA CYS A 117 13.37 -17.02 -19.59
C CYS A 117 11.91 -17.38 -19.32
N LEU A 118 11.02 -16.39 -19.25
CA LEU A 118 9.59 -16.56 -18.94
C LEU A 118 8.73 -15.85 -19.99
N PRO A 119 8.60 -16.42 -21.22
CA PRO A 119 7.83 -15.80 -22.29
C PRO A 119 6.35 -15.67 -21.93
N ALA A 120 5.82 -14.46 -22.06
CA ALA A 120 4.40 -14.18 -21.84
C ALA A 120 3.84 -13.34 -22.99
N ARG A 121 2.50 -13.39 -23.18
CA ARG A 121 1.82 -12.57 -24.19
C ARG A 121 1.90 -11.07 -23.88
N ALA A 122 2.10 -10.70 -22.63
CA ALA A 122 2.26 -9.33 -22.17
C ALA A 122 2.96 -9.29 -20.81
N TYR A 123 3.68 -8.20 -20.55
CA TYR A 123 4.30 -7.89 -19.26
C TYR A 123 3.69 -6.62 -18.69
N ARG A 124 3.57 -6.54 -17.36
CA ARG A 124 3.17 -5.33 -16.66
C ARG A 124 4.38 -4.76 -15.92
N LEU A 125 4.71 -3.51 -16.21
CA LEU A 125 5.73 -2.75 -15.49
C LEU A 125 5.07 -1.86 -14.45
N MET A 126 5.63 -1.82 -13.25
CA MET A 126 5.18 -0.97 -12.15
C MET A 126 6.40 -0.38 -11.44
N PRO A 127 6.35 0.88 -10.97
CA PRO A 127 7.37 1.42 -10.09
C PRO A 127 7.51 0.55 -8.83
N ALA A 128 8.76 0.26 -8.44
CA ALA A 128 9.06 -0.55 -7.27
C ALA A 128 8.85 0.19 -5.94
N ALA A 129 8.77 1.52 -5.98
CA ALA A 129 8.40 2.38 -4.88
C ALA A 129 7.55 3.53 -5.44
N THR A 130 6.32 3.66 -4.95
CA THR A 130 5.60 4.93 -5.06
C THR A 130 6.13 5.79 -3.92
N THR A 131 7.04 6.72 -4.22
CA THR A 131 7.41 7.76 -3.27
C THR A 131 6.15 8.54 -2.92
N ALA A 132 5.80 8.53 -1.63
CA ALA A 132 4.82 9.44 -1.05
C ALA A 132 5.40 10.85 -0.94
#